data_AF-A0A927B4K0-F1
#
_entry.id   AF-A0A927B4K0-F1
#
_cell.length_a   1.000
_cell.length_b   1.000
_cell.length_c   1.000
_cell.angle_alpha   90.00
_cell.angle_beta   90.00
_cell.angle_gamma   90.00
#
_symmetry.space_group_name_H-M   'P 1'
#
loop_
_entity.id
_entity.type
_entity.pdbx_description
1 polymer ?
#
loop_
_entity_poly.entity_id
_entity_poly.type
_entity_poly.pdbx_seq_one_letter_code
_entity_poly.pdbx_strand_id
1 'polypeptide(L)'
;MTSSNNTSVDPKERRRFWTVQIIYLAASSLILLVILYLPRNQNWLTTTVERFYTQHYTLGKQIDIATRRREGYEPAYAYIELIQQRCQPNDYFLIPPQQYLIRNAYQAGKSTGYAWTYPSVLYYYLGKSVHLLDMTAPDSLLQRATHTFWALDNKIYLLTFKDHNRPLVMGEFKKYDPHFFAYTPQQAKVYYQSKP
;
A
#
# COMPACT_ATOMS: atom_id res chain seq x y z
N MET A 1 16.93 32.75 51.37
CA MET A 1 17.48 33.97 50.76
C MET A 1 18.61 33.55 49.83
N THR A 2 18.29 33.17 48.59
CA THR A 2 18.21 34.00 47.38
C THR A 2 19.56 34.60 46.97
N SER A 3 20.18 34.00 45.95
CA SER A 3 20.60 34.80 44.80
C SER A 3 20.61 33.90 43.56
N SER A 4 19.55 34.01 42.77
CA SER A 4 19.54 33.49 41.41
C SER A 4 20.47 34.38 40.59
N ASN A 5 21.64 33.87 40.21
CA ASN A 5 22.47 34.51 39.20
C ASN A 5 21.80 34.34 37.82
N ASN A 6 20.77 35.16 37.58
CA ASN A 6 20.27 35.44 36.24
C ASN A 6 21.28 36.36 35.56
N THR A 7 22.35 35.79 35.01
CA THR A 7 23.11 36.45 33.94
C THR A 7 22.16 36.61 32.76
N SER A 8 21.54 37.78 32.65
CA SER A 8 20.84 38.21 31.45
C SER A 8 21.88 38.31 30.33
N VAL A 9 22.08 37.21 29.61
CA VAL A 9 22.92 37.19 28.40
C VAL A 9 22.37 38.28 27.49
N ASP A 10 23.22 39.28 27.17
CA ASP A 10 22.81 40.39 26.33
C ASP A 10 22.22 39.83 25.02
N PRO A 11 20.98 40.20 24.64
CA PRO A 11 20.36 39.70 23.42
C PRO A 11 21.21 39.93 22.17
N LYS A 12 22.12 40.91 22.18
CA LYS A 12 23.10 41.15 21.11
C LYS A 12 24.21 40.10 21.07
N GLU A 13 24.72 39.67 22.23
CA GLU A 13 25.72 38.60 22.33
C GLU A 13 25.13 37.25 21.92
N ARG A 14 23.89 36.97 22.32
CA ARG A 14 23.18 35.75 21.92
C ARG A 14 22.95 35.70 20.41
N ARG A 15 22.54 36.81 19.80
CA ARG A 15 22.40 36.91 18.34
C ARG A 15 23.74 36.69 17.63
N ARG A 16 24.81 37.32 18.10
CA ARG A 16 26.16 37.15 17.54
C ARG A 16 26.65 35.71 17.62
N PHE A 17 26.41 35.02 18.74
CA PHE A 17 26.75 33.59 18.89
C PHE A 17 26.02 32.73 17.84
N TRP A 18 24.71 32.88 17.70
CA TRP A 18 23.93 32.12 16.70
C TRP A 18 24.32 32.45 15.27
N THR A 19 24.60 33.71 14.95
CA THR A 19 25.10 34.11 13.63
C THR A 19 26.43 33.42 13.32
N VAL A 20 27.36 33.37 14.27
CA VAL A 20 28.64 32.67 14.12
C VAL A 20 28.42 31.17 13.94
N GLN A 21 27.55 30.53 14.72
CA GLN A 21 27.22 29.11 14.56
C GLN A 21 26.59 28.79 13.19
N ILE A 22 25.71 29.66 12.69
CA ILE A 22 25.10 29.51 11.35
C ILE A 22 26.16 29.66 10.26
N ILE A 23 27.08 30.62 10.40
CA ILE A 23 28.20 30.79 9.45
C ILE A 23 29.11 29.56 9.47
N TYR A 24 29.44 29.03 10.64
CA TYR A 24 30.23 27.80 10.75
C TYR A 24 29.51 26.61 10.10
N LEU A 25 28.21 26.42 10.36
CA LEU A 25 27.42 25.36 9.76
C LEU A 25 27.34 25.50 8.23
N ALA A 26 27.16 26.72 7.74
CA ALA A 26 27.12 27.03 6.30
C ALA A 26 28.47 26.74 5.65
N ALA A 27 29.58 27.20 6.27
CA ALA A 27 30.93 26.95 5.78
C ALA A 27 31.28 25.45 5.82
N SER A 28 30.95 24.72 6.88
CA SER A 28 31.18 23.28 6.96
C SER A 28 30.35 22.51 5.93
N SER A 29 29.10 22.91 5.70
CA SER A 29 28.25 22.30 4.67
C SER A 29 28.76 22.57 3.27
N LEU A 30 29.27 23.79 3.03
CA LEU A 30 29.88 24.18 1.75
C LEU A 30 31.17 23.38 1.48
N ILE A 31 32.03 23.22 2.49
CA ILE A 31 33.25 22.40 2.38
C ILE A 31 32.88 20.96 2.06
N LEU A 32 31.86 20.40 2.71
CA LEU A 32 31.40 19.05 2.48
C LEU A 32 30.84 18.89 1.05
N LEU A 33 30.08 19.87 0.55
CA LEU A 33 29.63 19.90 -0.84
C LEU A 33 30.79 19.95 -1.83
N VAL A 34 31.81 20.78 -1.59
CA VAL A 34 33.01 20.85 -2.44
C VAL A 34 33.76 19.52 -2.46
N ILE A 35 33.90 18.85 -1.31
CA ILE A 35 34.51 17.53 -1.22
C ILE A 35 33.69 16.49 -2.00
N LEU A 36 32.37 16.51 -1.88
CA LEU A 36 31.50 15.61 -2.64
C LEU A 36 31.56 15.87 -4.15
N TYR A 37 31.76 17.13 -4.56
CA TYR A 37 31.84 17.53 -5.97
C TYR A 37 33.20 17.26 -6.63
N LEU A 38 34.22 16.87 -5.84
CA LEU A 38 35.50 16.44 -6.42
C LEU A 38 35.28 15.25 -7.36
N PRO A 39 35.90 15.24 -8.55
CA PRO A 39 35.60 14.27 -9.61
C PRO A 39 35.85 12.82 -9.19
N ARG A 40 36.82 12.58 -8.30
CA ARG A 40 37.07 11.25 -7.73
C ARG A 40 35.95 10.77 -6.80
N ASN A 41 35.37 11.68 -6.02
CA ASN A 41 34.30 11.37 -5.07
C ASN A 41 32.96 11.24 -5.78
N GLN A 42 32.70 12.08 -6.79
CA GLN A 42 31.56 11.89 -7.69
C GLN A 42 31.65 10.57 -8.43
N ASN A 43 32.81 10.23 -9.02
CA ASN A 43 33.00 8.94 -9.66
C ASN A 43 32.80 7.78 -8.69
N TRP A 44 33.29 7.87 -7.45
CA TRP A 44 33.06 6.84 -6.44
C TRP A 44 31.57 6.71 -6.08
N LEU A 45 30.84 7.83 -5.93
CA LEU A 45 29.40 7.84 -5.68
C LEU A 45 28.61 7.22 -6.84
N THR A 46 28.86 7.64 -8.08
CA THR A 46 28.10 7.19 -9.26
C THR A 46 28.50 5.80 -9.75
N THR A 47 29.76 5.38 -9.56
CA THR A 47 30.21 4.07 -10.06
C THR A 47 30.22 2.99 -8.99
N THR A 48 30.45 3.32 -7.72
CA THR A 48 30.58 2.29 -6.67
C THR A 48 29.34 2.27 -5.79
N VAL A 49 28.90 3.43 -5.29
CA VAL A 49 27.73 3.50 -4.40
C VAL A 49 26.44 3.23 -5.16
N GLU A 50 26.22 3.89 -6.29
CA GLU A 50 25.06 3.60 -7.14
C GLU A 50 25.08 2.17 -7.68
N ARG A 51 26.25 1.63 -8.08
CA ARG A 51 26.33 0.20 -8.47
C ARG A 51 25.99 -0.72 -7.31
N PHE A 52 26.49 -0.45 -6.11
CA PHE A 52 26.17 -1.26 -4.93
C PHE A 52 24.67 -1.23 -4.64
N TYR A 53 24.03 -0.06 -4.62
CA TYR A 53 22.58 0.04 -4.40
C TYR A 53 21.78 -0.59 -5.55
N THR A 54 22.21 -0.41 -6.79
CA THR A 54 21.57 -1.03 -7.96
C THR A 54 21.71 -2.55 -7.90
N GLN A 55 22.88 -3.06 -7.55
CA GLN A 55 23.14 -4.49 -7.37
C GLN A 55 22.35 -5.05 -6.20
N HIS A 56 22.34 -4.37 -5.05
CA HIS A 56 21.55 -4.77 -3.88
C HIS A 56 20.05 -4.77 -4.19
N TYR A 57 19.55 -3.75 -4.90
CA TYR A 57 18.17 -3.70 -5.37
C TYR A 57 17.87 -4.85 -6.34
N THR A 58 18.74 -5.08 -7.33
CA THR A 58 18.58 -6.17 -8.31
C THR A 58 18.68 -7.55 -7.66
N LEU A 59 19.57 -7.73 -6.69
CA LEU A 59 19.70 -8.94 -5.87
C LEU A 59 18.48 -9.12 -4.97
N GLY A 60 17.96 -8.05 -4.37
CA GLY A 60 16.69 -8.07 -3.63
C GLY A 60 15.53 -8.55 -4.51
N LYS A 61 15.42 -8.02 -5.74
CA LYS A 61 14.49 -8.54 -6.75
C LYS A 61 14.79 -9.99 -7.12
N GLN A 62 16.04 -10.43 -7.17
CA GLN A 62 16.40 -11.78 -7.59
C GLN A 62 16.42 -12.81 -6.46
N ILE A 63 16.30 -12.43 -5.19
CA ILE A 63 16.41 -13.38 -4.08
C ILE A 63 15.12 -13.39 -3.27
N ASP A 64 14.49 -12.24 -3.09
CA ASP A 64 13.29 -12.15 -2.26
C ASP A 64 12.01 -12.30 -3.10
N ILE A 65 11.34 -13.44 -2.87
CA ILE A 65 10.04 -13.75 -3.44
C ILE A 65 9.00 -12.69 -3.05
N ALA A 66 9.08 -12.10 -1.86
CA ALA A 66 8.17 -11.04 -1.44
C ALA A 66 8.42 -9.74 -2.23
N THR A 67 9.68 -9.34 -2.43
CA THR A 67 10.06 -8.19 -3.25
C THR A 67 9.66 -8.37 -4.72
N ARG A 68 9.85 -9.55 -5.33
CA ARG A 68 9.35 -9.83 -6.70
C ARG A 68 7.83 -9.71 -6.81
N ARG A 69 7.11 -10.26 -5.82
CA ARG A 69 5.65 -10.25 -5.81
C ARG A 69 5.08 -8.85 -5.58
N ARG A 70 5.78 -8.03 -4.78
CA ARG A 70 5.47 -6.61 -4.58
C ARG A 70 5.75 -5.78 -5.82
N GLU A 71 6.82 -6.02 -6.57
CA GLU A 71 7.09 -5.22 -7.78
C GLU A 71 6.17 -5.55 -8.96
N GLY A 72 5.70 -6.80 -9.08
CA GLY A 72 4.80 -7.20 -10.16
C GLY A 72 3.36 -6.67 -10.04
N TYR A 73 2.90 -6.38 -8.81
CA TYR A 73 1.48 -6.09 -8.53
C TYR A 73 1.26 -5.01 -7.43
N GLU A 74 2.31 -4.31 -7.00
CA GLU A 74 2.41 -3.31 -5.92
C GLU A 74 1.37 -3.46 -4.76
N PRO A 75 0.26 -2.72 -4.61
CA PRO A 75 -0.67 -2.83 -3.49
C PRO A 75 -1.82 -3.82 -3.68
N ALA A 76 -1.94 -4.54 -4.81
CA ALA A 76 -2.79 -5.75 -4.82
C ALA A 76 -2.20 -6.82 -3.87
N TYR A 77 -0.87 -6.83 -3.73
CA TYR A 77 -0.17 -7.68 -2.79
C TYR A 77 -0.45 -7.29 -1.33
N ALA A 78 -0.71 -6.01 -1.04
CA ALA A 78 -1.07 -5.55 0.30
C ALA A 78 -2.39 -6.18 0.79
N TYR A 79 -3.38 -6.36 -0.10
CA TYR A 79 -4.63 -7.04 0.25
C TYR A 79 -4.47 -8.55 0.39
N ILE A 80 -3.60 -9.19 -0.42
CA ILE A 80 -3.22 -10.59 -0.26
C ILE A 80 -2.52 -10.81 1.08
N GLU A 81 -1.54 -9.97 1.42
CA GLU A 81 -0.85 -10.00 2.73
C GLU A 81 -1.85 -9.77 3.87
N LEU A 82 -2.78 -8.81 3.74
CA LEU A 82 -3.81 -8.55 4.75
C LEU A 82 -4.69 -9.78 4.99
N ILE A 83 -5.12 -10.47 3.93
CA ILE A 83 -5.89 -11.72 4.05
C ILE A 83 -5.04 -12.80 4.71
N GLN A 84 -3.80 -13.02 4.27
CA GLN A 84 -2.92 -14.05 4.84
C GLN A 84 -2.59 -13.82 6.31
N GLN A 85 -2.51 -12.56 6.75
CA GLN A 85 -2.26 -12.19 8.14
C GLN A 85 -3.48 -12.37 9.05
N ARG A 86 -4.69 -12.32 8.50
CA ARG A 86 -5.93 -12.24 9.27
C ARG A 86 -6.83 -13.47 9.15
N CYS A 87 -6.79 -14.15 8.01
CA CYS A 87 -7.54 -15.37 7.76
C CYS A 87 -6.69 -16.59 8.08
N GLN A 88 -7.30 -17.56 8.76
CA GLN A 88 -6.70 -18.85 9.01
C GLN A 88 -6.89 -19.79 7.81
N PRO A 89 -6.11 -20.88 7.69
CA PRO A 89 -6.27 -21.85 6.59
C PRO A 89 -7.68 -22.46 6.48
N ASN A 90 -8.39 -22.57 7.60
CA ASN A 90 -9.74 -23.12 7.66
C ASN A 90 -10.84 -22.08 7.39
N ASP A 91 -10.46 -20.81 7.25
CA ASP A 91 -11.41 -19.74 6.94
C ASP A 91 -11.84 -19.80 5.48
N TYR A 92 -13.12 -19.45 5.27
CA TYR A 92 -13.67 -19.24 3.94
C TYR A 92 -13.72 -17.75 3.65
N PHE A 93 -13.02 -17.31 2.62
CA PHE A 93 -13.02 -15.94 2.14
C PHE A 93 -13.98 -15.80 0.97
N LEU A 94 -15.02 -15.00 1.13
CA LEU A 94 -15.95 -14.67 0.05
C LEU A 94 -15.38 -13.55 -0.81
N ILE A 95 -15.22 -13.85 -2.09
CA ILE A 95 -14.86 -12.89 -3.12
C ILE A 95 -16.13 -12.10 -3.50
N PRO A 96 -16.18 -10.78 -3.25
CA PRO A 96 -17.30 -9.96 -3.68
C PRO A 96 -17.41 -9.91 -5.21
N PRO A 97 -18.60 -9.66 -5.77
CA PRO A 97 -18.74 -9.42 -7.20
C PRO A 97 -17.86 -8.24 -7.62
N GLN A 98 -17.11 -8.37 -8.72
CA GLN A 98 -16.23 -7.29 -9.17
C GLN A 98 -17.01 -6.00 -9.47
N GLN A 99 -18.23 -6.14 -9.99
CA GLN A 99 -19.11 -5.01 -10.27
C GLN A 99 -19.45 -4.20 -9.00
N TYR A 100 -19.66 -4.86 -7.85
CA TYR A 100 -19.90 -4.20 -6.56
C TYR A 100 -18.70 -3.35 -6.18
N LEU A 101 -17.51 -3.95 -6.22
CA LEU A 101 -16.27 -3.25 -5.90
C LEU A 101 -16.08 -2.06 -6.85
N ILE A 102 -16.30 -2.25 -8.16
CA ILE A 102 -16.20 -1.20 -9.18
C ILE A 102 -17.04 0.02 -8.84
N ARG A 103 -18.29 -0.20 -8.46
CA ARG A 103 -19.23 0.89 -8.18
C ARG A 103 -18.98 1.59 -6.85
N ASN A 104 -18.50 0.85 -5.83
CA ASN A 104 -18.46 1.36 -4.45
C ASN A 104 -17.06 1.75 -3.96
N ALA A 105 -16.00 1.39 -4.69
CA ALA A 105 -14.61 1.65 -4.28
C ALA A 105 -13.76 2.39 -5.33
N TYR A 106 -14.32 2.78 -6.50
CA TYR A 106 -13.53 3.43 -7.55
C TYR A 106 -13.02 4.81 -7.15
N GLN A 107 -11.82 5.17 -7.61
CA GLN A 107 -11.32 6.54 -7.55
C GLN A 107 -10.78 6.96 -8.91
N ALA A 108 -11.46 7.93 -9.55
CA ALA A 108 -11.04 8.48 -10.83
C ALA A 108 -9.64 9.14 -10.73
N GLY A 109 -8.80 8.93 -11.75
CA GLY A 109 -7.45 9.51 -11.80
C GLY A 109 -6.38 8.76 -11.01
N LYS A 110 -6.75 7.81 -10.14
CA LYS A 110 -5.79 6.86 -9.59
C LYS A 110 -5.63 5.68 -10.54
N SER A 111 -4.46 5.59 -11.19
CA SER A 111 -4.01 4.33 -11.80
C SER A 111 -3.92 3.20 -10.75
N THR A 112 -3.75 3.60 -9.49
CA THR A 112 -3.48 2.79 -8.30
C THR A 112 -4.67 2.62 -7.35
N GLY A 113 -5.92 2.79 -7.81
CA GLY A 113 -7.06 2.25 -7.04
C GLY A 113 -6.95 0.73 -6.81
N TYR A 114 -5.99 0.10 -7.50
CA TYR A 114 -5.62 -1.30 -7.63
C TYR A 114 -6.80 -2.19 -7.50
N ALA A 115 -7.27 -2.62 -8.68
CA ALA A 115 -7.81 -3.94 -8.85
C ALA A 115 -8.84 -4.32 -7.79
N TRP A 116 -10.09 -4.39 -8.22
CA TRP A 116 -11.20 -5.23 -7.73
C TRP A 116 -10.83 -6.73 -7.85
N THR A 117 -9.62 -6.94 -7.36
CA THR A 117 -8.60 -7.96 -7.29
C THR A 117 -8.77 -9.09 -8.27
N TYR A 118 -8.06 -8.95 -9.40
CA TYR A 118 -7.69 -10.01 -10.34
C TYR A 118 -7.95 -11.38 -9.74
N PRO A 119 -9.11 -11.99 -10.05
CA PRO A 119 -9.54 -13.22 -9.41
C PRO A 119 -8.47 -14.27 -9.66
N SER A 120 -7.93 -14.31 -10.87
CA SER A 120 -6.79 -15.17 -11.22
C SER A 120 -5.59 -15.03 -10.29
N VAL A 121 -5.19 -13.81 -9.92
CA VAL A 121 -4.07 -13.54 -9.00
C VAL A 121 -4.47 -13.92 -7.57
N LEU A 122 -5.70 -13.60 -7.17
CA LEU A 122 -6.24 -13.92 -5.85
C LEU A 122 -6.32 -15.44 -5.67
N TYR A 123 -6.85 -16.17 -6.66
CA TYR A 123 -6.85 -17.62 -6.76
C TYR A 123 -5.44 -18.22 -6.73
N TYR A 124 -4.51 -17.63 -7.48
CA TYR A 124 -3.14 -18.13 -7.55
C TYR A 124 -2.39 -17.99 -6.21
N TYR A 125 -2.51 -16.84 -5.54
CA TYR A 125 -1.74 -16.56 -4.31
C TYR A 125 -2.46 -16.97 -3.02
N LEU A 126 -3.79 -16.87 -2.96
CA LEU A 126 -4.57 -17.21 -1.77
C LEU A 126 -5.18 -18.62 -1.81
N GLY A 127 -5.35 -19.25 -2.97
CA GLY A 127 -6.00 -20.56 -3.06
C GLY A 127 -5.29 -21.68 -2.30
N LYS A 128 -4.01 -21.49 -1.92
CA LYS A 128 -3.27 -22.39 -1.02
C LYS A 128 -3.32 -22.01 0.46
N SER A 129 -3.71 -20.77 0.76
CA SER A 129 -3.65 -20.18 2.11
C SER A 129 -5.03 -20.06 2.76
N VAL A 130 -6.09 -19.90 1.98
CA VAL A 130 -7.47 -19.68 2.44
C VAL A 130 -8.45 -20.30 1.44
N HIS A 131 -9.59 -20.80 1.91
CA HIS A 131 -10.64 -21.30 1.01
C HIS A 131 -11.39 -20.13 0.35
N LEU A 132 -11.30 -20.02 -0.96
CA LEU A 132 -11.96 -18.95 -1.72
C LEU A 132 -13.37 -19.39 -2.15
N LEU A 133 -14.35 -18.52 -1.92
CA LEU A 133 -15.73 -18.70 -2.35
C LEU A 133 -16.12 -17.58 -3.30
N ASP A 134 -16.63 -17.91 -4.48
CA ASP A 134 -17.26 -16.95 -5.39
C ASP A 134 -18.75 -16.83 -5.13
N MET A 135 -19.30 -15.67 -5.45
CA MET A 135 -20.75 -15.40 -5.40
C MET A 135 -21.58 -16.23 -6.40
N THR A 136 -20.93 -17.01 -7.28
CA THR A 136 -21.59 -18.00 -8.14
C THR A 136 -21.89 -19.32 -7.41
N ALA A 137 -21.31 -19.53 -6.23
CA ALA A 137 -21.51 -20.74 -5.45
C ALA A 137 -22.93 -20.84 -4.86
N PRO A 138 -23.42 -22.06 -4.55
CA PRO A 138 -24.71 -22.24 -3.90
C PRO A 138 -24.78 -21.51 -2.55
N ASP A 139 -25.97 -21.01 -2.19
CA ASP A 139 -26.19 -20.26 -0.95
C ASP A 139 -25.71 -21.02 0.31
N SER A 140 -25.87 -22.34 0.35
CA SER A 140 -25.39 -23.18 1.46
C SER A 140 -23.88 -23.09 1.66
N LEU A 141 -23.11 -22.92 0.58
CA LEU A 141 -21.66 -22.73 0.63
C LEU A 141 -21.33 -21.28 1.03
N LEU A 142 -22.06 -20.30 0.50
CA LEU A 142 -21.86 -18.87 0.82
C LEU A 142 -22.08 -18.58 2.32
N GLN A 143 -22.98 -19.31 2.99
CA GLN A 143 -23.18 -19.21 4.44
C GLN A 143 -21.92 -19.60 5.25
N ARG A 144 -21.00 -20.37 4.66
CA ARG A 144 -19.74 -20.76 5.32
C ARG A 144 -18.68 -19.67 5.28
N ALA A 145 -18.85 -18.63 4.47
CA ALA A 145 -17.92 -17.51 4.39
C ALA A 145 -17.70 -16.88 5.78
N THR A 146 -16.45 -16.69 6.15
CA THR A 146 -16.02 -16.08 7.43
C THR A 146 -15.57 -14.63 7.24
N HIS A 147 -15.02 -14.32 6.06
CA HIS A 147 -14.47 -13.02 5.74
C HIS A 147 -14.86 -12.59 4.33
N THR A 148 -14.86 -11.30 4.08
CA THR A 148 -14.99 -10.73 2.73
C THR A 148 -14.37 -9.33 2.67
N PHE A 149 -14.35 -8.75 1.49
CA PHE A 149 -14.04 -7.33 1.34
C PHE A 149 -15.32 -6.50 1.31
N TRP A 150 -15.32 -5.40 2.06
CA TRP A 150 -16.41 -4.44 2.12
C TRP A 150 -15.93 -3.07 1.66
N ALA A 151 -16.68 -2.45 0.74
CA ALA A 151 -16.39 -1.12 0.25
C ALA A 151 -17.13 -0.06 1.08
N LEU A 152 -16.41 0.91 1.61
CA LEU A 152 -16.96 2.05 2.36
C LEU A 152 -16.09 3.29 2.12
N ASP A 153 -16.71 4.45 1.86
CA ASP A 153 -16.01 5.72 1.61
C ASP A 153 -14.90 5.64 0.55
N ASN A 154 -15.20 4.95 -0.56
CA ASN A 154 -14.26 4.67 -1.66
C ASN A 154 -12.98 3.94 -1.20
N LYS A 155 -13.06 3.14 -0.13
CA LYS A 155 -11.97 2.32 0.40
C LYS A 155 -12.45 0.88 0.61
N ILE A 156 -11.52 -0.07 0.54
CA ILE A 156 -11.80 -1.49 0.76
C ILE A 156 -11.31 -1.88 2.16
N TYR A 157 -12.17 -2.55 2.91
CA TYR A 157 -11.88 -3.07 4.24
C TYR A 157 -12.08 -4.57 4.28
N LEU A 158 -11.26 -5.27 5.06
CA LEU A 158 -11.50 -6.67 5.40
C LEU A 158 -12.61 -6.73 6.46
N LEU A 159 -13.72 -7.37 6.12
CA LEU A 159 -14.87 -7.54 6.98
C LEU A 159 -14.98 -9.00 7.42
N THR A 160 -15.11 -9.23 8.72
CA THR A 160 -15.48 -10.54 9.27
C THR A 160 -17.01 -10.65 9.32
N PHE A 161 -17.54 -11.75 8.81
CA PHE A 161 -18.96 -12.07 8.88
C PHE A 161 -19.40 -12.38 10.31
N LYS A 162 -20.52 -11.78 10.70
CA LYS A 162 -21.25 -11.96 11.95
C LYS A 162 -22.74 -12.10 11.62
N ASP A 163 -23.52 -12.65 12.53
CA ASP A 163 -24.94 -12.95 12.26
C ASP A 163 -25.76 -11.73 11.82
N HIS A 164 -25.46 -10.55 12.37
CA HIS A 164 -26.18 -9.32 12.02
C HIS A 164 -25.74 -8.69 10.70
N ASN A 165 -24.47 -8.85 10.27
CA ASN A 165 -23.95 -8.16 9.08
C ASN A 165 -24.04 -9.05 7.82
N ARG A 166 -23.98 -10.38 7.98
CA ARG A 166 -24.03 -11.34 6.87
C ARG A 166 -25.23 -11.14 5.95
N PRO A 167 -26.49 -11.09 6.43
CA PRO A 167 -27.64 -10.93 5.55
C PRO A 167 -27.58 -9.61 4.77
N LEU A 168 -27.09 -8.54 5.38
CA LEU A 168 -26.95 -7.23 4.74
C LEU A 168 -25.92 -7.26 3.62
N VAL A 169 -24.74 -7.82 3.89
CA VAL A 169 -23.65 -7.93 2.92
C VAL A 169 -24.04 -8.85 1.76
N MET A 170 -24.62 -10.02 2.06
CA MET A 170 -25.09 -10.95 1.03
C MET A 170 -26.20 -10.34 0.18
N GLY A 171 -27.15 -9.65 0.83
CA GLY A 171 -28.22 -8.94 0.13
C GLY A 171 -27.69 -7.83 -0.78
N GLU A 172 -26.63 -7.13 -0.37
CA GLU A 172 -25.97 -6.14 -1.21
C GLU A 172 -25.26 -6.80 -2.39
N PHE A 173 -24.44 -7.83 -2.16
CA PHE A 173 -23.68 -8.49 -3.22
C PHE A 173 -24.58 -9.14 -4.28
N LYS A 174 -25.72 -9.69 -3.88
CA LYS A 174 -26.69 -10.30 -4.80
C LYS A 174 -27.32 -9.31 -5.80
N LYS A 175 -27.17 -8.00 -5.60
CA LYS A 175 -27.64 -6.96 -6.56
C LYS A 175 -26.76 -6.86 -7.81
N TYR A 176 -25.57 -7.46 -7.79
CA TYR A 176 -24.55 -7.32 -8.82
C TYR A 176 -24.36 -8.65 -9.55
N ASP A 177 -24.03 -8.61 -10.84
CA ASP A 177 -23.78 -9.82 -11.63
C ASP A 177 -22.47 -10.49 -11.14
N PRO A 178 -22.53 -11.72 -10.62
CA PRO A 178 -21.34 -12.41 -10.13
C PRO A 178 -20.43 -12.91 -11.26
N HIS A 179 -20.89 -12.95 -12.51
CA HIS A 179 -20.09 -13.37 -13.67
C HIS A 179 -19.35 -12.22 -14.35
N PHE A 180 -19.62 -10.98 -13.95
CA PHE A 180 -18.94 -9.82 -14.52
C PHE A 180 -17.47 -9.79 -14.10
N PHE A 181 -16.56 -9.71 -15.08
CA PHE A 181 -15.12 -9.59 -14.85
C PHE A 181 -14.47 -8.48 -15.70
N ALA A 182 -13.70 -7.62 -15.03
CA ALA A 182 -12.81 -6.63 -15.66
C ALA A 182 -11.35 -7.04 -15.44
N TYR A 183 -10.66 -7.37 -16.53
CA TYR A 183 -9.27 -7.84 -16.52
C TYR A 183 -8.24 -6.71 -16.44
N THR A 184 -8.63 -5.47 -16.72
CA THR A 184 -7.69 -4.34 -16.67
C THR A 184 -8.31 -3.13 -15.96
N PRO A 185 -7.48 -2.26 -15.35
CA PRO A 185 -7.98 -0.99 -14.82
C PRO A 185 -8.73 -0.15 -15.86
N GLN A 186 -8.30 -0.21 -17.13
CA GLN A 186 -8.96 0.50 -18.23
C GLN A 186 -10.37 -0.05 -18.50
N GLN A 187 -10.56 -1.37 -18.51
CA GLN A 187 -11.88 -1.98 -18.66
C GLN A 187 -12.82 -1.59 -17.50
N ALA A 188 -12.31 -1.61 -16.27
CA ALA A 188 -13.08 -1.17 -15.11
C ALA A 188 -13.46 0.31 -15.17
N LYS A 189 -12.55 1.18 -15.64
CA LYS A 189 -12.83 2.60 -15.88
C LYS A 189 -13.94 2.78 -16.92
N VAL A 190 -13.85 2.09 -18.06
CA VAL A 190 -14.86 2.13 -19.12
C VAL A 190 -16.21 1.63 -18.61
N TYR A 191 -16.22 0.55 -17.82
CA TYR A 191 -17.44 0.04 -17.19
C TYR A 191 -18.05 1.08 -16.24
N TYR A 192 -17.25 1.66 -15.35
CA TYR A 192 -17.72 2.66 -14.38
C TYR A 192 -18.29 3.90 -15.10
N GLN A 193 -17.64 4.35 -16.16
CA GLN A 193 -18.08 5.51 -16.94
C GLN A 193 -19.29 5.24 -17.85
N SER A 194 -19.55 3.97 -18.20
CA SER A 194 -20.67 3.60 -19.10
C SER A 194 -22.00 3.35 -18.37
N LYS A 195 -21.98 3.28 -17.04
CA LYS A 195 -23.20 3.16 -16.23
C LYS A 195 -23.59 4.54 -15.69
N PRO A 196 -24.86 4.96 -15.86
CA PRO A 196 -25.38 6.20 -15.30
C PRO A 196 -25.44 6.15 -13.77
#